data_AF-A0A6A3CD68-F1
#
_entry.id   AF-A0A6A3CD68-F1
#
_cell.length_a   1.000
_cell.length_b   1.000
_cell.length_c   1.000
_cell.angle_alpha   90.00
_cell.angle_beta   90.00
_cell.angle_gamma   90.00
#
_symmetry.space_group_name_H-M   'P 1'
#
loop_
_entity.id
_entity.type
_entity.pdbx_description
1 polymer ?
#
loop_
_entity_poly.entity_id
_entity_poly.type
_entity_poly.pdbx_seq_one_letter_code
_entity_poly.pdbx_strand_id
1 'polypeptide(L)'
;MSRWPSWSKAPVSGTGPKGHGFMRSETAQGIFVNFKDLYYYNGRISPLLPLHKLARRLEMREKQVSGQPAESTCLGEAASKGIVNNETLGYFIGRVHLFLTYLGIDKDQLRFRQHLANEMAHYPADCWDAEIECSYGWIECVGFADRSAYDLRAHTDKSGVPLAAHEKFAEPREVENLVIAPVKKELALHSRVTKEWFM
;
A
#
# COMPACT_ATOMS: atom_id res chain seq x y z
N MET A 1 16.99 4.51 -19.41
CA MET A 1 16.91 5.62 -18.43
C MET A 1 16.06 6.74 -19.03
N SER A 2 14.75 6.68 -18.85
CA SER A 2 13.83 7.73 -19.29
C SER A 2 13.59 8.71 -18.14
N ARG A 3 14.04 9.97 -18.32
CA ARG A 3 13.69 11.10 -17.47
C ARG A 3 12.20 11.39 -17.60
N TRP A 4 11.51 11.52 -16.48
CA TRP A 4 10.12 11.99 -16.41
C TRP A 4 10.02 13.49 -16.79
N PRO A 5 8.90 13.95 -17.37
CA PRO A 5 8.68 15.36 -17.69
C PRO A 5 8.57 16.20 -16.40
N SER A 6 9.10 17.42 -16.43
CA SER A 6 8.97 18.35 -15.30
C SER A 6 7.51 18.74 -15.09
N TRP A 7 6.97 18.47 -13.91
CA TRP A 7 5.68 18.97 -13.47
C TRP A 7 5.62 20.49 -13.61
N SER A 8 4.59 21.00 -14.30
CA SER A 8 4.30 22.42 -14.35
C SER A 8 3.98 22.90 -12.92
N LYS A 9 4.84 23.77 -12.40
CA LYS A 9 4.65 24.43 -11.10
C LYS A 9 3.48 25.40 -11.24
N ALA A 10 2.28 25.00 -10.85
CA ALA A 10 1.17 25.93 -10.68
C ALA A 10 1.23 26.50 -9.24
N PRO A 11 1.41 27.81 -9.04
CA PRO A 11 1.32 28.39 -7.71
C PRO A 11 -0.13 28.36 -7.24
N VAL A 12 -0.40 27.59 -6.19
CA VAL A 12 -1.68 27.65 -5.49
C VAL A 12 -1.65 28.87 -4.58
N SER A 13 -2.32 29.96 -4.97
CA SER A 13 -2.50 31.14 -4.12
C SER A 13 -3.58 30.85 -3.07
N GLY A 14 -3.19 30.21 -1.97
CA GLY A 14 -4.03 30.03 -0.79
C GLY A 14 -3.41 30.70 0.42
N THR A 15 -4.24 31.20 1.34
CA THR A 15 -3.89 31.83 2.64
C THR A 15 -3.33 30.83 3.67
N GLY A 16 -2.51 29.87 3.21
CA GLY A 16 -1.81 28.89 4.02
C GLY A 16 -0.36 29.30 4.32
N PRO A 17 0.37 28.54 5.15
CA PRO A 17 1.76 28.83 5.49
C PRO A 17 2.62 28.95 4.22
N LYS A 18 3.54 29.91 4.18
CA LYS A 18 4.43 30.19 3.04
C LYS A 18 5.10 28.88 2.57
N GLY A 19 4.69 28.37 1.41
CA GLY A 19 5.22 27.12 0.85
C GLY A 19 4.62 26.80 -0.52
N HIS A 20 5.33 25.98 -1.29
CA HIS A 20 4.80 25.43 -2.54
C HIS A 20 3.88 24.24 -2.22
N GLY A 21 2.65 24.28 -2.74
CA GLY A 21 1.69 23.18 -2.63
C GLY A 21 1.35 22.58 -4.00
N PHE A 22 0.81 21.36 -3.99
CA PHE A 22 0.33 20.66 -5.18
C PHE A 22 -1.11 20.19 -4.95
N MET A 23 -1.88 20.09 -6.03
CA MET A 23 -3.17 19.39 -5.99
C MET A 23 -2.92 17.90 -5.78
N ARG A 24 -3.71 17.27 -4.91
CA ARG A 24 -3.62 15.82 -4.67
C ARG A 24 -3.95 15.04 -5.95
N SER A 25 -3.11 14.08 -6.29
CA SER A 25 -3.36 13.14 -7.41
C SER A 25 -4.28 11.98 -7.00
N GLU A 26 -4.31 11.64 -5.72
CA GLU A 26 -5.16 10.59 -5.13
C GLU A 26 -5.72 11.04 -3.78
N THR A 27 -6.75 10.35 -3.29
CA THR A 27 -7.34 10.61 -1.98
C THR A 27 -6.67 9.82 -0.85
N ALA A 28 -5.95 8.73 -1.16
CA ALA A 28 -5.37 7.81 -0.17
C ALA A 28 -4.38 8.49 0.79
N GLN A 29 -3.60 9.47 0.31
CA GLN A 29 -2.62 10.18 1.14
C GLN A 29 -3.25 10.85 2.37
N GLY A 30 -4.47 11.36 2.23
CA GLY A 30 -5.22 11.93 3.35
C GLY A 30 -5.59 10.91 4.42
N ILE A 31 -5.78 9.64 4.05
CA ILE A 31 -6.09 8.55 4.99
C ILE A 31 -4.84 8.20 5.79
N PHE A 32 -3.68 8.08 5.13
CA PHE A 32 -2.42 7.69 5.79
C PHE A 32 -1.96 8.72 6.82
N VAL A 33 -2.03 10.02 6.49
CA VAL A 33 -1.62 11.08 7.44
C VAL A 33 -2.52 11.14 8.68
N ASN A 34 -3.78 10.71 8.56
CA ASN A 34 -4.75 10.67 9.66
C ASN A 34 -4.86 9.28 10.32
N PHE A 35 -3.92 8.37 10.03
CA PHE A 35 -3.98 6.98 10.50
C PHE A 35 -4.18 6.84 12.02
N LYS A 36 -3.51 7.68 12.83
CA LYS A 36 -3.60 7.61 14.30
C LYS A 36 -5.02 7.84 14.82
N ASP A 37 -5.71 8.82 14.25
CA ASP A 37 -7.05 9.19 14.68
C ASP A 37 -8.06 8.11 14.28
N LEU A 38 -7.93 7.59 13.06
CA LEU A 38 -8.73 6.46 12.57
C LEU A 38 -8.50 5.20 13.40
N TYR A 39 -7.24 4.89 13.72
CA TYR A 39 -6.87 3.75 14.55
C TYR A 39 -7.41 3.89 15.99
N TYR A 40 -7.34 5.10 16.56
CA TYR A 40 -7.91 5.39 17.88
C TYR A 40 -9.43 5.23 17.88
N TYR A 41 -10.11 5.77 16.85
CA TYR A 41 -11.57 5.68 16.72
C TYR A 41 -12.05 4.23 16.58
N ASN A 42 -11.30 3.38 15.89
CA ASN A 42 -11.59 1.95 15.76
C ASN A 42 -11.25 1.12 17.03
N GLY A 43 -11.08 1.76 18.19
CA GLY A 43 -10.74 1.09 19.44
C GLY A 43 -9.34 0.44 19.44
N ARG A 44 -8.44 0.89 18.55
CA ARG A 44 -7.10 0.32 18.33
C ARG A 44 -7.09 -1.13 17.86
N ILE A 45 -8.19 -1.58 17.25
CA ILE A 45 -8.30 -2.89 16.64
C ILE A 45 -7.75 -2.83 15.21
N SER A 46 -6.85 -3.75 14.87
CA SER A 46 -6.40 -3.93 13.49
C SER A 46 -7.48 -4.62 12.68
N PRO A 47 -7.86 -4.12 11.49
CA PRO A 47 -8.87 -4.77 10.66
C PRO A 47 -8.31 -6.08 10.10
N LEU A 48 -8.85 -7.21 10.56
CA LEU A 48 -8.74 -8.51 9.89
C LEU A 48 -10.11 -8.81 9.25
N LEU A 49 -10.13 -9.05 7.93
CA LEU A 49 -11.34 -9.40 7.19
C LEU A 49 -11.30 -10.89 6.80
N PRO A 50 -12.33 -11.69 7.13
CA PRO A 50 -12.40 -13.09 6.71
C PRO A 50 -12.85 -13.24 5.24
N LEU A 51 -12.33 -14.27 4.55
CA LEU A 51 -12.70 -14.61 3.17
C LEU A 51 -13.98 -15.45 3.07
N HIS A 52 -14.74 -15.25 1.99
CA HIS A 52 -15.84 -16.12 1.57
C HIS A 52 -15.47 -16.87 0.26
N LYS A 53 -15.90 -18.13 0.13
CA LYS A 53 -15.59 -19.02 -1.02
C LYS A 53 -16.35 -18.58 -2.29
N LEU A 54 -15.67 -17.93 -3.24
CA LEU A 54 -16.24 -17.45 -4.51
C LEU A 54 -15.26 -17.71 -5.68
N ALA A 55 -15.75 -18.18 -6.84
CA ALA A 55 -14.90 -18.45 -8.02
C ALA A 55 -14.99 -17.39 -9.13
N ARG A 56 -13.86 -17.03 -9.77
CA ARG A 56 -13.70 -15.86 -10.64
C ARG A 56 -12.70 -16.07 -11.79
N ARG A 57 -12.88 -15.31 -12.88
CA ARG A 57 -11.93 -15.25 -14.01
C ARG A 57 -10.73 -14.37 -13.64
N LEU A 58 -9.55 -15.00 -13.53
CA LEU A 58 -8.29 -14.36 -13.17
C LEU A 58 -7.30 -14.46 -14.33
N GLU A 59 -6.72 -13.35 -14.73
CA GLU A 59 -5.69 -13.29 -15.76
C GLU A 59 -4.33 -13.01 -15.11
N MET A 60 -3.62 -14.10 -14.80
CA MET A 60 -2.36 -14.08 -14.06
C MET A 60 -1.21 -13.55 -14.91
N ARG A 61 -0.23 -12.89 -14.27
CA ARG A 61 0.95 -12.32 -14.93
C ARG A 61 1.68 -13.31 -15.85
N GLU A 62 1.92 -14.52 -15.35
CA GLU A 62 2.67 -15.57 -16.09
C GLU A 62 1.95 -16.00 -17.39
N LYS A 63 0.62 -15.98 -17.37
CA LYS A 63 -0.21 -16.35 -18.52
C LYS A 63 -0.24 -15.26 -19.58
N GLN A 64 -0.26 -14.00 -19.16
CA GLN A 64 -0.15 -12.86 -20.07
C GLN A 64 1.17 -12.89 -20.85
N VAL A 65 2.30 -13.16 -20.17
CA VAL A 65 3.62 -13.24 -20.81
C VAL A 65 3.74 -14.42 -21.76
N SER A 66 3.11 -15.55 -21.44
CA SER A 66 3.10 -16.76 -22.28
C SER A 66 2.02 -16.77 -23.37
N GLY A 67 1.21 -15.70 -23.48
CA GLY A 67 0.11 -15.61 -24.45
C GLY A 67 -1.03 -16.59 -24.20
N GLN A 68 -1.15 -17.14 -22.99
CA GLN A 68 -2.22 -18.05 -22.61
C GLN A 68 -3.49 -17.27 -22.26
N PRO A 69 -4.67 -17.81 -22.58
CA PRO A 69 -5.93 -17.16 -22.23
C PRO A 69 -6.15 -17.12 -20.70
N ALA A 70 -6.91 -16.12 -20.25
CA ALA A 70 -7.35 -16.01 -18.86
C ALA A 70 -8.09 -17.27 -18.40
N GLU A 71 -7.81 -17.73 -17.18
CA GLU A 71 -8.42 -18.93 -16.60
C GLU A 71 -9.46 -18.55 -15.54
N SER A 72 -10.52 -19.35 -15.44
CA SER A 72 -11.47 -19.24 -14.33
C SER A 72 -11.01 -20.11 -13.17
N THR A 73 -10.73 -19.48 -12.02
CA THR A 73 -10.22 -20.13 -10.82
C THR A 73 -11.02 -19.71 -9.59
N CYS A 74 -11.18 -20.59 -8.61
CA CYS A 74 -11.76 -20.20 -7.34
C CYS A 74 -10.89 -19.16 -6.64
N LEU A 75 -11.40 -18.02 -6.15
CA LEU A 75 -10.57 -17.03 -5.42
C LEU A 75 -9.94 -17.63 -4.17
N GLY A 76 -10.67 -18.52 -3.48
CA GLY A 76 -10.12 -19.25 -2.33
C GLY A 76 -8.96 -20.15 -2.74
N GLU A 77 -9.05 -20.81 -3.91
CA GLU A 77 -7.94 -21.59 -4.44
C GLU A 77 -6.78 -20.70 -4.90
N ALA A 78 -7.07 -19.57 -5.55
CA ALA A 78 -6.07 -18.63 -6.01
C ALA A 78 -5.28 -18.03 -4.84
N ALA A 79 -5.94 -17.71 -3.72
CA ALA A 79 -5.28 -17.31 -2.49
C ALA A 79 -4.45 -18.45 -1.89
N SER A 80 -5.00 -19.67 -1.80
CA SER A 80 -4.28 -20.82 -1.24
C SER A 80 -3.04 -21.23 -2.04
N LYS A 81 -3.06 -21.01 -3.36
CA LYS A 81 -1.95 -21.28 -4.28
C LYS A 81 -0.97 -20.10 -4.40
N GLY A 82 -1.22 -18.99 -3.69
CA GLY A 82 -0.39 -17.79 -3.75
C GLY A 82 -0.47 -17.00 -5.05
N ILE A 83 -1.48 -17.25 -5.89
CA ILE A 83 -1.75 -16.48 -7.11
C ILE A 83 -2.22 -15.07 -6.74
N VAL A 84 -3.11 -14.98 -5.75
CA VAL A 84 -3.50 -13.72 -5.11
C VAL A 84 -2.74 -13.64 -3.78
N ASN A 85 -2.00 -12.56 -3.56
CA ASN A 85 -1.01 -12.49 -2.48
C ASN A 85 -1.57 -12.78 -1.07
N ASN A 86 -2.80 -12.34 -0.79
CA ASN A 86 -3.42 -12.54 0.51
C ASN A 86 -4.94 -12.63 0.43
N GLU A 87 -5.54 -13.10 1.52
CA GLU A 87 -6.98 -13.30 1.64
C GLU A 87 -7.78 -12.00 1.51
N THR A 88 -7.27 -10.89 2.07
CA THR A 88 -7.92 -9.58 2.02
C THR A 88 -8.06 -9.08 0.58
N LEU A 89 -7.01 -9.23 -0.23
CA LEU A 89 -7.03 -8.85 -1.64
C LEU A 89 -8.05 -9.70 -2.41
N GLY A 90 -8.06 -11.02 -2.17
CA GLY A 90 -9.07 -11.93 -2.73
C GLY A 90 -10.50 -11.57 -2.32
N TYR A 91 -10.72 -11.15 -1.08
CA TYR A 91 -12.02 -10.72 -0.57
C TYR A 91 -12.53 -9.50 -1.34
N PHE A 92 -11.69 -8.46 -1.52
CA PHE A 92 -12.09 -7.25 -2.23
C PHE A 92 -12.33 -7.49 -3.72
N ILE A 93 -11.51 -8.32 -4.38
CA ILE A 93 -11.76 -8.78 -5.75
C ILE A 93 -13.14 -9.45 -5.84
N GLY A 94 -13.44 -10.35 -4.91
CA GLY A 94 -14.73 -11.03 -4.84
C GLY A 94 -15.91 -10.08 -4.62
N ARG A 95 -15.77 -9.08 -3.73
CA ARG A 95 -16.80 -8.07 -3.45
C ARG A 95 -17.05 -7.15 -4.63
N VAL A 96 -16.01 -6.69 -5.31
CA VAL A 96 -16.15 -5.85 -6.50
C VAL A 96 -16.79 -6.62 -7.64
N HIS A 97 -16.43 -7.90 -7.84
CA HIS A 97 -17.14 -8.73 -8.83
C HIS A 97 -18.65 -8.79 -8.53
N LEU A 98 -19.04 -9.06 -7.28
CA LEU A 98 -20.45 -9.10 -6.89
C LEU A 98 -21.14 -7.75 -7.11
N PHE A 99 -20.44 -6.66 -6.80
CA PHE A 99 -20.95 -5.30 -6.99
C PHE A 99 -21.14 -4.95 -8.47
N LEU A 100 -20.14 -5.18 -9.32
CA LEU A 100 -20.21 -4.88 -10.76
C LEU A 100 -21.28 -5.73 -11.45
N THR A 101 -21.37 -7.02 -11.12
CA THR A 101 -22.42 -7.89 -11.67
C THR A 101 -23.81 -7.51 -11.19
N TYR A 102 -23.94 -7.04 -9.94
CA TYR A 102 -25.20 -6.48 -9.43
C TYR A 102 -25.63 -5.22 -10.19
N LEU A 103 -24.69 -4.39 -10.62
CA LEU A 103 -24.95 -3.22 -11.47
C LEU A 103 -25.33 -3.59 -12.92
N GLY A 104 -25.28 -4.87 -13.29
CA GLY A 104 -25.64 -5.35 -14.62
C GLY A 104 -24.47 -5.49 -15.59
N ILE A 105 -23.22 -5.39 -15.12
CA ILE A 105 -22.06 -5.71 -15.97
C ILE A 105 -22.07 -7.20 -16.30
N ASP A 106 -21.95 -7.49 -17.59
CA ASP A 106 -21.87 -8.86 -18.10
C ASP A 106 -20.60 -9.55 -17.57
N LYS A 107 -20.77 -10.76 -17.04
CA LYS A 107 -19.70 -11.55 -16.45
C LYS A 107 -18.68 -11.99 -17.48
N ASP A 108 -19.10 -12.19 -18.72
CA ASP A 108 -18.21 -12.64 -19.79
C ASP A 108 -17.30 -11.51 -20.29
N GLN A 109 -17.76 -10.26 -20.12
CA GLN A 109 -17.04 -9.01 -20.41
C GLN A 109 -16.35 -8.41 -19.18
N LEU A 110 -16.18 -9.18 -18.11
CA LEU A 110 -15.49 -8.76 -16.89
C LEU A 110 -14.32 -9.70 -16.60
N ARG A 111 -13.12 -9.14 -16.44
CA ARG A 111 -11.92 -9.89 -16.03
C ARG A 111 -11.15 -9.17 -14.92
N PHE A 112 -10.36 -9.94 -14.18
CA PHE A 112 -9.39 -9.39 -13.24
C PHE A 112 -7.98 -9.66 -13.75
N ARG A 113 -7.28 -8.62 -14.17
CA ARG A 113 -5.93 -8.71 -14.76
C ARG A 113 -4.88 -8.34 -13.72
N GLN A 114 -3.93 -9.23 -13.47
CA GLN A 114 -2.79 -8.89 -12.63
C GLN A 114 -1.81 -7.99 -13.39
N HIS A 115 -1.28 -6.95 -12.76
CA HIS A 115 -0.26 -6.10 -13.37
C HIS A 115 0.98 -6.91 -13.74
N LEU A 116 1.62 -6.59 -14.86
CA LEU A 116 2.93 -7.14 -15.19
C LEU A 116 4.04 -6.51 -14.32
N ALA A 117 5.20 -7.17 -14.25
CA ALA A 117 6.31 -6.69 -13.42
C ALA A 117 6.82 -5.29 -13.81
N ASN A 118 6.74 -4.95 -15.10
CA ASN A 118 7.10 -3.63 -15.66
C ASN A 118 5.99 -2.58 -15.51
N GLU A 119 4.77 -2.98 -15.15
CA GLU A 119 3.62 -2.09 -14.92
C GLU A 119 3.43 -1.77 -13.44
N MET A 120 4.03 -2.56 -12.54
CA MET A 120 3.94 -2.29 -11.11
C MET A 120 4.51 -0.91 -10.77
N ALA A 121 3.73 -0.11 -10.06
CA ALA A 121 4.21 1.12 -9.44
C ALA A 121 5.35 0.81 -8.44
N HIS A 122 6.06 1.84 -7.96
CA HIS A 122 7.18 1.67 -7.03
C HIS A 122 6.80 1.14 -5.63
N TYR A 123 5.54 0.73 -5.42
CA TYR A 123 4.93 0.56 -4.10
C TYR A 123 4.27 -0.80 -3.83
N PRO A 124 3.51 -1.43 -4.76
CA PRO A 124 2.70 -2.59 -4.42
C PRO A 124 3.45 -3.92 -4.53
N ALA A 125 3.19 -4.80 -3.56
CA ALA A 125 3.60 -6.20 -3.57
C ALA A 125 2.79 -7.03 -4.58
N ASP A 126 1.51 -6.68 -4.78
CA ASP A 126 0.62 -7.26 -5.78
C ASP A 126 -0.43 -6.23 -6.23
N CYS A 127 -0.76 -6.25 -7.52
CA CYS A 127 -1.74 -5.35 -8.14
C CYS A 127 -2.63 -6.08 -9.13
N TRP A 128 -3.93 -5.81 -9.04
CA TRP A 128 -4.94 -6.36 -9.92
C TRP A 128 -5.86 -5.24 -10.41
N ASP A 129 -6.35 -5.36 -11.63
CA ASP A 129 -7.34 -4.46 -12.21
C ASP A 129 -8.60 -5.25 -12.56
N ALA A 130 -9.76 -4.75 -12.16
CA ALA A 130 -11.03 -5.15 -12.76
C ALA A 130 -11.17 -4.39 -14.08
N GLU A 131 -11.18 -5.12 -15.19
CA GLU A 131 -11.33 -4.58 -16.53
C GLU A 131 -12.65 -5.01 -17.14
N ILE A 132 -13.29 -4.08 -17.85
CA ILE A 132 -14.55 -4.29 -18.55
C ILE A 132 -14.30 -4.17 -20.05
N GLU A 133 -14.78 -5.14 -20.82
CA GLU A 133 -14.71 -5.10 -22.28
C GLU A 133 -15.74 -4.11 -22.83
N CYS A 134 -15.24 -3.11 -23.56
CA CYS A 134 -16.04 -2.09 -24.22
C CYS A 134 -15.77 -2.12 -25.73
N SER A 135 -16.48 -1.28 -26.51
CA SER A 135 -16.21 -1.10 -27.95
C SER A 135 -14.77 -0.65 -28.28
N TYR A 136 -14.04 -0.13 -27.29
CA TYR A 136 -12.65 0.31 -27.40
C TYR A 136 -11.64 -0.72 -26.89
N GLY A 137 -12.11 -1.94 -26.55
CA GLY A 137 -11.32 -2.97 -25.90
C GLY A 137 -11.48 -2.97 -24.38
N TRP A 138 -10.55 -3.62 -23.69
CA TRP A 138 -10.53 -3.76 -22.24
C TRP A 138 -10.09 -2.47 -21.56
N ILE A 139 -10.90 -1.96 -20.63
CA ILE A 139 -10.64 -0.73 -19.89
C ILE A 139 -10.67 -1.01 -18.39
N GLU A 140 -9.66 -0.51 -17.66
CA GLU A 140 -9.63 -0.52 -16.20
C GLU A 140 -10.81 0.28 -15.62
N CYS A 141 -11.57 -0.36 -14.74
CA CYS A 141 -12.65 0.29 -13.98
C CYS A 141 -12.32 0.38 -12.48
N VAL A 142 -11.61 -0.61 -11.93
CA VAL A 142 -11.23 -0.64 -10.50
C VAL A 142 -9.83 -1.24 -10.33
N GLY A 143 -8.91 -0.48 -9.75
CA GLY A 143 -7.60 -0.98 -9.35
C GLY A 143 -7.56 -1.48 -7.89
N PHE A 144 -6.84 -2.57 -7.65
CA PHE A 144 -6.53 -3.14 -6.34
C PHE A 144 -5.02 -3.15 -6.16
N ALA A 145 -4.53 -2.51 -5.10
CA ALA A 145 -3.09 -2.42 -4.82
C ALA A 145 -2.79 -2.83 -3.37
N ASP A 146 -1.99 -3.89 -3.20
CA ASP A 146 -1.40 -4.23 -1.91
C ASP A 146 -0.09 -3.45 -1.73
N ARG A 147 -0.17 -2.29 -1.07
CA ARG A 147 0.98 -1.40 -0.79
C ARG A 147 1.75 -1.79 0.48
N SER A 148 1.35 -2.90 1.13
CA SER A 148 1.87 -3.30 2.44
C SER A 148 1.89 -2.10 3.42
N ALA A 149 2.97 -1.91 4.19
CA ALA A 149 3.15 -0.74 5.06
C ALA A 149 4.04 0.36 4.43
N TYR A 150 4.15 0.43 3.11
CA TYR A 150 5.02 1.41 2.44
C TYR A 150 4.69 2.85 2.84
N ASP A 151 3.44 3.27 2.68
CA ASP A 151 3.01 4.66 2.94
C ASP A 151 3.19 5.07 4.39
N LEU A 152 2.78 4.21 5.33
CA LEU A 152 2.93 4.50 6.76
C LEU A 152 4.40 4.63 7.18
N ARG A 153 5.30 3.80 6.61
CA ARG A 153 6.75 3.93 6.84
C ARG A 153 7.29 5.22 6.23
N ALA A 154 6.98 5.51 4.97
CA ALA A 154 7.45 6.72 4.31
C ALA A 154 7.04 8.00 5.07
N HIS A 155 5.78 8.06 5.54
CA HIS A 155 5.30 9.17 6.38
C HIS A 155 5.97 9.18 7.76
N THR A 156 6.21 8.02 8.38
CA THR A 156 6.95 7.92 9.66
C THR A 156 8.37 8.42 9.52
N ASP A 157 9.11 7.95 8.52
CA ASP A 157 10.52 8.30 8.27
C ASP A 157 10.68 9.79 8.00
N LYS A 158 9.72 10.40 7.30
CA LYS A 158 9.78 11.82 6.96
C LYS A 158 9.36 12.74 8.10
N SER A 159 8.39 12.33 8.91
CA SER A 159 7.83 13.17 9.99
C SER A 159 8.48 12.94 11.36
N GLY A 160 9.14 11.80 11.56
CA GLY A 160 9.60 11.34 12.88
C GLY A 160 8.46 10.88 13.81
N VAL A 161 7.21 10.85 13.31
CA VAL A 161 6.04 10.46 14.08
C VAL A 161 5.70 9.00 13.76
N PRO A 162 5.70 8.09 14.76
CA PRO A 162 5.44 6.68 14.50
C PRO A 162 3.98 6.43 14.10
N LEU A 163 3.75 5.86 12.91
CA LEU A 163 2.44 5.44 12.40
C LEU A 163 2.35 3.90 12.40
N ALA A 164 2.17 3.31 13.58
CA ALA A 164 2.10 1.86 13.76
C ALA A 164 0.87 1.45 14.59
N ALA A 165 0.37 0.24 14.33
CA ALA A 165 -0.58 -0.44 15.19
C ALA A 165 0.18 -1.29 16.23
N HIS A 166 -0.43 -1.49 17.39
CA HIS A 166 0.13 -2.32 18.45
C HIS A 166 -0.82 -3.46 18.78
N GLU A 167 -0.30 -4.67 18.80
CA GLU A 167 -1.01 -5.85 19.27
C GLU A 167 -0.39 -6.32 20.59
N LYS A 168 -1.23 -6.66 21.55
CA LYS A 168 -0.75 -7.23 22.82
C LYS A 168 -0.35 -8.67 22.56
N PHE A 169 0.81 -9.06 23.06
CA PHE A 169 1.16 -10.48 23.10
C PHE A 169 0.14 -11.24 23.95
N ALA A 170 -0.16 -12.48 23.55
CA ALA A 170 -1.03 -13.37 24.32
C ALA A 170 -0.50 -13.60 25.75
N GLU A 171 0.82 -13.73 25.87
CA GLU A 171 1.54 -13.81 27.14
C GLU A 171 2.69 -12.78 27.15
N PRO A 172 2.95 -12.09 28.27
CA PRO A 172 4.09 -11.20 28.40
C PRO A 172 5.41 -11.92 28.09
N ARG A 173 6.27 -11.30 27.30
CA ARG A 173 7.61 -11.82 26.98
C ARG A 173 8.65 -11.05 27.76
N GLU A 174 9.37 -11.73 28.64
CA GLU A 174 10.57 -11.19 29.29
C GLU A 174 11.75 -11.29 28.33
N VAL A 175 12.51 -10.19 28.20
CA VAL A 175 13.70 -10.12 27.33
C VAL A 175 14.81 -9.48 28.13
N GLU A 176 15.90 -10.22 28.36
CA GLU A 176 17.11 -9.68 28.96
C GLU A 176 17.84 -8.80 27.95
N ASN A 177 18.05 -7.54 28.30
CA ASN A 177 18.82 -6.61 27.49
C ASN A 177 19.98 -6.08 28.33
N LEU A 178 21.22 -6.32 27.88
CA LEU A 178 22.39 -5.65 28.45
C LEU A 178 22.42 -4.21 27.93
N VAL A 179 21.99 -3.26 28.77
CA VAL A 179 22.05 -1.84 28.45
C VAL A 179 23.28 -1.22 29.10
N ILE A 180 24.22 -0.76 28.29
CA ILE A 180 25.32 0.09 28.78
C ILE A 180 24.72 1.47 29.05
N ALA A 181 24.64 1.86 30.33
CA ALA A 181 24.16 3.16 30.76
C ALA A 181 25.37 4.08 31.08
N PRO A 182 25.88 4.85 30.11
CA PRO A 182 27.01 5.73 30.36
C PRO A 182 26.63 6.90 31.29
N VAL A 183 27.51 7.23 32.23
CA VAL A 183 27.37 8.41 33.08
C VAL A 183 27.67 9.66 32.25
N LYS A 184 26.63 10.23 31.63
CA LYS A 184 26.74 11.40 30.72
C LYS A 184 27.53 12.57 31.32
N LYS A 185 27.44 12.79 32.63
CA LYS A 185 28.14 13.85 33.36
C LYS A 185 29.66 13.71 33.32
N GLU A 186 30.17 12.48 33.39
CA GLU A 186 31.61 12.17 33.38
C GLU A 186 32.18 12.22 31.95
N LEU A 187 31.36 11.87 30.97
CA LEU A 187 31.71 11.98 29.54
C LEU A 187 31.78 13.43 29.06
N ALA A 188 30.88 14.31 29.53
CA ALA A 188 30.85 15.71 29.12
C ALA A 188 32.07 16.52 29.60
N LEU A 189 32.75 16.10 30.68
CA LEU A 189 33.97 16.77 31.16
C LEU A 189 35.17 16.56 30.24
N HIS A 190 35.17 15.50 29.43
CA HIS A 190 36.27 15.14 28.54
C HIS A 190 36.13 15.71 27.12
N SER A 191 34.95 16.18 26.72
CA SER A 191 34.75 16.88 25.45
C SER A 191 35.09 18.37 25.57
N ARG A 192 36.36 18.70 25.85
CA ARG A 192 36.91 20.01 25.47
C ARG A 192 37.23 19.96 23.98
N VAL A 193 36.42 20.66 23.19
CA VAL A 193 36.65 20.89 21.77
C VAL A 193 38.05 21.50 21.58
N THR A 194 39.01 20.72 21.10
CA THR A 194 40.21 21.26 20.45
C THR A 194 39.76 21.80 19.09
N LYS A 195 39.56 23.12 19.01
CA LYS A 195 39.51 23.81 17.72
C LYS A 195 40.91 23.79 17.12
N GLU A 196 41.17 22.90 16.16
CA GLU A 196 42.27 23.08 15.24
C GLU A 196 41.79 23.92 14.05
N TRP A 197 42.38 25.10 13.91
CA TRP A 197 42.28 25.90 12.69
C TRP A 197 43.27 25.31 11.68
N PHE A 198 42.79 24.83 10.54
CA PHE A 198 43.63 24.68 9.35
C PHE A 198 43.56 26.00 8.57
N MET A 199 44.71 26.68 8.45
CA MET A 199 44.95 27.70 7.42
C MET A 199 44.95 27.06 6.03
#